data_AF-A0A6P2CQI9-F1
#
_entry.id   AF-A0A6P2CQI9-F1
#
_cell.length_a   1.000
_cell.length_b   1.000
_cell.length_c   1.000
_cell.angle_alpha   90.00
_cell.angle_beta   90.00
_cell.angle_gamma   90.00
#
_symmetry.space_group_name_H-M   'P 1'
#
loop_
_entity.id
_entity.type
_entity.pdbx_description
1 polymer ?
#
loop_
_entity_poly.entity_id
_entity_poly.type
_entity_poly.pdbx_seq_one_letter_code
_entity_poly.pdbx_strand_id
1 'polypeptide(L)' 'MGNLIVRVIISIVSVLLFVLIFLLSDQQRWPLWLTIVLVIILFIVFNIGYVWLYWQKKKLTLGEDNDD' A
#
# COMPACT_ATOMS: atom_id res chain seq x y z
N MET A 1 -9.37 -3.28 16.43
CA MET A 1 -10.01 -2.59 15.27
C MET A 1 -9.02 -1.80 14.40
N GLY A 2 -7.94 -1.22 14.96
CA GLY A 2 -6.99 -0.40 14.19
C GLY A 2 -6.39 -1.05 12.94
N ASN A 3 -5.99 -2.33 13.00
CA ASN A 3 -5.36 -2.99 11.85
C ASN A 3 -6.29 -3.18 10.64
N LEU A 4 -7.61 -3.32 10.85
CA LEU A 4 -8.59 -3.38 9.76
C LEU A 4 -8.75 -2.01 9.11
N ILE A 5 -8.81 -0.95 9.91
CA ILE A 5 -8.92 0.43 9.42
C ILE A 5 -7.69 0.81 8.60
N VAL A 6 -6.48 0.52 9.08
CA VAL A 6 -5.24 0.86 8.35
C VAL A 6 -5.15 0.05 7.04
N ARG A 7 -5.58 -1.21 7.03
CA ARG A 7 -5.63 -2.03 5.82
C ARG A 7 -6.60 -1.46 4.77
N VAL A 8 -7.76 -0.97 5.22
CA VAL A 8 -8.75 -0.30 4.36
C VAL A 8 -8.20 1.01 3.83
N ILE A 9 -7.57 1.84 4.67
CA ILE A 9 -6.95 3.10 4.26
C ILE A 9 -5.85 2.86 3.22
N ILE A 10 -4.96 1.88 3.43
CA ILE A 10 -3.90 1.54 2.47
C ILE A 10 -4.48 1.08 1.12
N SER A 11 -5.56 0.31 1.13
CA SER A 11 -6.29 -0.06 -0.10
C SER A 11 -6.87 1.16 -0.81
N ILE A 12 -7.57 2.05 -0.10
CA ILE A 12 -8.16 3.26 -0.69
C ILE A 12 -7.08 4.17 -1.28
N VAL A 13 -6.00 4.41 -0.54
CA VAL A 13 -4.86 5.24 -0.98
C VAL A 13 -4.21 4.65 -2.23
N SER A 14 -4.08 3.33 -2.32
CA SER A 14 -3.47 2.69 -3.50
C SER A 14 -4.34 2.80 -4.73
N VAL A 15 -5.67 2.67 -4.58
CA VAL A 15 -6.61 2.90 -5.68
C VAL A 15 -6.54 4.35 -6.15
N LEU A 16 -6.53 5.31 -5.22
CA LEU A 16 -6.38 6.73 -5.54
C LEU A 16 -5.09 7.01 -6.29
N LEU A 17 -3.95 6.48 -5.82
CA LEU A 17 -2.65 6.64 -6.48
C LEU A 17 -2.63 6.02 -7.87
N PHE A 18 -3.23 4.84 -8.05
CA PHE A 18 -3.36 4.21 -9.36
C PHE A 18 -4.14 5.08 -10.33
N VAL A 19 -5.30 5.60 -9.91
CA VAL A 19 -6.12 6.52 -10.71
C VAL A 19 -5.37 7.80 -11.03
N LEU A 20 -4.61 8.33 -10.07
CA LEU A 20 -3.81 9.55 -10.26
C LEU A 20 -2.67 9.33 -11.27
N ILE A 21 -1.96 8.21 -11.18
CA ILE A 21 -0.91 7.82 -12.15
C ILE A 21 -1.51 7.71 -13.55
N PHE A 22 -2.71 7.12 -13.67
CA PHE A 22 -3.39 6.97 -14.95
C PHE A 22 -3.84 8.31 -15.55
N LEU A 23 -4.47 9.17 -14.74
CA LEU A 23 -4.89 10.52 -15.15
C LEU A 23 -3.69 11.39 -15.54
N LEU A 24 -2.61 11.35 -14.75
CA LEU A 24 -1.41 12.12 -15.04
C LEU A 24 -0.72 11.60 -16.32
N SER A 25 -0.69 10.27 -16.50
CA SER A 25 -0.17 9.65 -17.71
C SER A 25 -0.96 10.07 -18.96
N ASP A 26 -2.29 10.15 -18.87
CA ASP A 26 -3.16 10.57 -19.96
C ASP A 26 -2.99 12.06 -20.28
N GLN A 27 -3.06 12.91 -19.25
CA GLN A 27 -2.96 14.36 -19.40
C GLN A 27 -1.60 14.82 -19.94
N GLN A 28 -0.53 14.10 -19.61
CA GLN A 28 0.84 14.47 -19.93
C GLN A 28 1.42 13.62 -21.08
N ARG A 29 0.59 12.77 -21.73
CA ARG A 29 0.97 11.81 -22.79
C ARG A 29 2.23 11.02 -22.45
N TRP A 30 2.30 10.50 -21.24
CA TRP A 30 3.48 9.76 -20.83
C TRP A 30 3.68 8.50 -21.67
N PRO A 31 4.93 8.16 -21.98
CA PRO A 31 5.22 6.89 -22.62
C PRO A 31 4.75 5.76 -21.71
N LEU A 32 4.09 4.76 -22.32
CA LEU A 32 3.54 3.57 -21.66
C LEU A 32 4.49 2.93 -20.66
N TRP A 33 5.79 2.94 -20.96
CA TRP A 33 6.83 2.39 -20.09
C TRP A 33 6.92 3.08 -18.73
N LEU A 34 6.77 4.41 -18.66
CA LEU A 34 6.79 5.14 -17.39
C LEU A 34 5.57 4.78 -16.53
N THR A 35 4.40 4.67 -17.15
CA THR A 35 3.16 4.27 -16.49
C THR A 35 3.27 2.85 -15.92
N ILE A 36 3.82 1.92 -16.70
CA ILE A 36 4.06 0.53 -16.28
C ILE A 36 5.03 0.49 -15.08
N VAL A 37 6.15 1.21 -15.15
CA VAL A 37 7.13 1.27 -14.05
C VAL A 37 6.49 1.81 -12.77
N LEU A 38 5.69 2.87 -12.86
CA LEU A 38 4.99 3.44 -11.70
C LEU A 38 3.98 2.48 -11.08
N VAL A 39 3.23 1.75 -11.90
CA VAL A 39 2.29 0.72 -11.41
C VAL A 39 3.04 -0.41 -10.71
N ILE A 40 4.19 -0.85 -11.24
CA ILE A 40 5.03 -1.87 -10.57
C ILE A 40 5.52 -1.37 -9.22
N ILE A 41 6.02 -0.12 -9.15
CA ILE A 41 6.48 0.49 -7.89
C ILE A 41 5.33 0.55 -6.88
N LEU A 42 4.15 0.99 -7.32
CA LEU A 42 2.95 1.05 -6.47
C LEU A 42 2.60 -0.33 -5.90
N PHE A 43 2.67 -1.37 -6.73
CA PHE A 43 2.40 -2.74 -6.30
C PHE A 43 3.41 -3.25 -5.27
N ILE A 44 4.70 -2.95 -5.45
CA ILE A 44 5.76 -3.30 -4.50
C ILE A 44 5.51 -2.61 -3.15
N VAL A 45 5.27 -1.30 -3.16
CA VAL A 45 5.01 -0.52 -1.93
C VAL A 45 3.76 -1.04 -1.21
N PHE A 46 2.70 -1.36 -1.96
CA PHE A 46 1.48 -1.92 -1.39
C PHE A 46 1.73 -3.26 -0.68
N ASN A 47 2.48 -4.16 -1.31
CA ASN A 47 2.83 -5.46 -0.72
C ASN A 47 3.71 -5.30 0.51
N ILE A 48 4.71 -4.40 0.47
CA ILE A 48 5.55 -4.08 1.64
C ILE A 48 4.68 -3.56 2.79
N GLY A 49 3.76 -2.63 2.52
CA GLY A 49 2.84 -2.11 3.53
C GLY A 49 1.95 -3.20 4.14
N TYR A 50 1.47 -4.14 3.32
CA TYR A 50 0.68 -5.28 3.79
C TYR A 50 1.47 -6.23 4.67
N VAL A 51 2.68 -6.59 4.26
CA VAL A 51 3.59 -7.46 5.04
C VAL A 51 3.98 -6.77 6.34
N TRP A 52 4.26 -5.47 6.29
CA TRP A 52 4.57 -4.67 7.48
C TRP A 52 3.41 -4.66 8.47
N LEU A 53 2.17 -4.39 8.02
CA LEU A 53 0.99 -4.42 8.87
C LEU A 53 0.76 -5.80 9.49
N TYR A 54 0.99 -6.87 8.73
CA TYR A 54 0.94 -8.23 9.24
C TYR A 54 1.97 -8.46 10.34
N TRP A 55 3.21 -7.99 10.13
CA TRP A 55 4.29 -8.08 11.11
C TRP A 55 4.02 -7.25 12.37
N GLN A 56 3.47 -6.05 12.23
CA GLN A 56 3.04 -5.21 13.36
C GLN A 56 1.99 -5.93 14.20
N LYS A 57 0.98 -6.52 13.56
CA LYS A 57 -0.03 -7.32 14.28
C LYS A 57 0.63 -8.46 15.05
N LYS A 58 1.53 -9.22 14.42
CA LYS A 58 2.26 -10.33 15.05
C LYS A 58 3.12 -9.87 16.23
N LYS A 59 3.80 -8.72 16.12
CA LYS A 59 4.59 -8.13 17.21
C LYS A 59 3.72 -7.71 18.39
N LEU A 60 2.55 -7.12 18.13
CA LEU A 60 1.60 -6.69 19.16
C LEU A 60 1.11 -7.90 19.98
N THR A 61 0.77 -9.00 19.30
CA THR A 61 0.33 -10.23 19.98
C THR A 61 1.44 -10.87 20.83
N LEU A 62 2.71 -10.78 20.39
CA LEU A 62 3.86 -11.30 21.15
C LEU A 62 4.29 -10.38 22.31
N GLY A 63 3.91 -9.10 22.28
CA GLY A 63 4.18 -8.15 23.37
C GLY A 63 3.19 -8.29 24.52
N GLU A 64 1.91 -8.58 24.22
CA GLU A 64 0.88 -8.86 25.24
C GLU A 64 1.16 -10.14 26.05
N ASP A 65 1.80 -11.15 25.45
CA ASP A 65 2.14 -12.42 26.12
C ASP A 65 3.39 -12.35 27.03
N ASN A 66 4.08 -11.21 27.14
CA ASN A 66 5.32 -11.06 27.93
C ASN A 66 5.21 -10.08 29.11
N ASP A 67 4.03 -9.52 29.39
CA ASP A 67 3.78 -8.57 30.49
C ASP A 67 2.99 -9.19 31.68
N ASP A 68 2.81 -10.52 31.72
CA ASP A 68 2.31 -11.30 32.88
C ASP A 68 3.42 -12.23 33.44
#